data_AF-A0A9Q3E6H9-F1
#
_entry.id   AF-A0A9Q3E6H9-F1
#
_cell.length_a   1.000
_cell.length_b   1.000
_cell.length_c   1.000
_cell.angle_alpha   90.00
_cell.angle_beta   90.00
_cell.angle_gamma   90.00
#
_symmetry.space_group_name_H-M   'P 1'
#
loop_
_entity.id
_entity.type
_entity.pdbx_description
1 polymer ?
#
loop_
_entity_poly.entity_id
_entity_poly.type
_entity_poly.pdbx_seq_one_letter_code
_entity_poly.pdbx_strand_id
1 'polypeptide(L)'
;MTLPPSYSYICSQYTATHHAINSLLSSCQICLTGTPIHNTIYDLLGIISFITQPQSSDQDDWSPFILSSLSKGSNYISHLALRHLSLRHTKTTHLKSLPTISHHYELLPLNPTMQKEYSTLYKEFLSSKGKGPGAFFRNINKLKICCNHHIMLNTIADADLEDPNGRSTQGNSSTITQTIVDVETCMMSSEITHLLKSLMKNKQSECGPAKAVVYTQWTQFLDL
;
A
#
# COMPACT_ATOMS: atom_id res chain seq x y z
N MET A 1 -13.67 -15.03 1.84
CA MET A 1 -12.58 -14.32 2.55
C MET A 1 -11.63 -13.78 1.49
N THR A 2 -11.83 -12.54 1.06
CA THR A 2 -11.06 -11.92 -0.02
C THR A 2 -9.72 -11.43 0.54
N LEU A 3 -8.63 -12.11 0.18
CA LEU A 3 -7.28 -11.66 0.46
C LEU A 3 -7.04 -10.30 -0.22
N PRO A 4 -6.27 -9.39 0.41
CA PRO A 4 -5.92 -8.12 -0.21
C PRO A 4 -5.19 -8.36 -1.55
N PRO A 5 -5.31 -7.47 -2.53
CA PRO A 5 -4.63 -7.62 -3.80
C PRO A 5 -3.12 -7.69 -3.56
N SER A 6 -2.51 -8.83 -3.86
CA SER A 6 -1.05 -8.92 -3.94
C SER A 6 -0.61 -7.99 -5.08
N TYR A 7 0.26 -7.03 -4.77
CA TYR A 7 0.78 -6.05 -5.72
C TYR A 7 1.51 -6.70 -6.92
N SER A 8 1.87 -7.98 -6.79
CA SER A 8 2.20 -8.87 -7.89
C SER A 8 1.02 -9.80 -8.18
N TYR A 9 0.43 -9.64 -9.38
CA TYR A 9 -0.71 -10.41 -9.87
C TYR A 9 -0.49 -11.94 -9.95
N ILE A 10 0.75 -12.39 -9.82
CA ILE A 10 1.18 -13.80 -9.94
C ILE A 10 1.33 -14.46 -8.56
N CYS A 11 1.54 -13.68 -7.49
CA CYS A 11 2.07 -14.19 -6.23
C CYS A 11 1.07 -14.88 -5.32
N SER A 12 -0.21 -14.53 -5.41
CA SER A 12 -1.24 -15.18 -4.60
C SER A 12 -1.89 -16.32 -5.39
N GLN A 13 -1.60 -17.55 -4.97
CA GLN A 13 -2.17 -18.78 -5.54
C GLN A 13 -3.70 -18.85 -5.52
N TYR A 14 -4.34 -17.96 -4.75
CA TYR A 14 -5.79 -17.88 -4.59
C TYR A 14 -6.45 -16.87 -5.54
N THR A 15 -5.68 -16.17 -6.37
CA THR A 15 -6.22 -15.14 -7.27
C THR A 15 -6.67 -15.75 -8.59
N ALA A 16 -7.79 -15.23 -9.13
CA ALA A 16 -8.25 -15.62 -10.47
C ALA A 16 -7.18 -15.40 -11.55
N THR A 17 -6.37 -14.34 -11.39
CA THR A 17 -5.25 -14.04 -12.28
C THR A 17 -4.17 -15.12 -12.24
N HIS A 18 -3.80 -15.61 -11.06
CA HIS A 18 -2.85 -16.72 -10.94
C HIS A 18 -3.34 -17.98 -11.65
N HIS A 19 -4.61 -18.35 -11.47
CA HIS A 19 -5.20 -19.51 -12.15
C HIS A 19 -5.27 -19.33 -13.67
N ALA A 20 -5.63 -18.13 -14.14
CA ALA A 20 -5.70 -17.83 -15.56
C ALA A 20 -4.31 -17.82 -16.22
N ILE A 21 -3.27 -17.40 -15.49
CA ILE A 21 -1.89 -17.43 -15.99
C ILE A 21 -1.36 -18.87 -16.04
N ASN A 22 -1.62 -19.68 -15.00
CA ASN A 22 -1.17 -21.08 -14.97
C ASN A 22 -1.88 -21.97 -15.98
N SER A 23 -3.07 -21.59 -16.48
CA SER A 23 -3.74 -22.33 -17.55
C SER A 23 -3.13 -22.07 -18.94
N LEU A 24 -2.25 -21.07 -19.07
CA LEU A 24 -1.54 -20.80 -20.32
C LEU A 24 -0.40 -21.79 -20.51
N LEU A 25 -0.47 -22.55 -21.60
CA LEU A 25 0.61 -23.43 -22.02
C LEU A 25 1.74 -22.58 -22.63
N SER A 26 2.90 -22.56 -21.99
CA SER A 26 4.07 -21.79 -22.42
C SER A 26 5.34 -22.62 -22.30
N SER A 27 6.17 -22.66 -23.34
CA SER A 27 7.46 -23.37 -23.31
C SER A 27 8.48 -22.72 -22.36
N CYS A 28 8.28 -21.45 -22.01
CA CYS A 28 9.12 -20.69 -21.09
C CYS A 28 8.28 -19.64 -20.37
N GLN A 29 8.50 -19.47 -19.06
CA GLN A 29 7.84 -18.47 -18.23
C GLN A 29 8.88 -17.52 -17.64
N ILE A 30 8.70 -16.22 -17.89
CA ILE A 30 9.59 -15.16 -17.41
C ILE A 30 8.77 -14.16 -16.62
N CYS A 31 9.22 -13.83 -15.41
CA CYS A 31 8.60 -12.83 -14.55
C CYS A 31 9.49 -11.59 -14.43
N LEU A 32 8.91 -10.41 -14.68
CA LEU A 32 9.56 -9.12 -14.44
C LEU A 32 9.01 -8.51 -13.16
N THR A 33 9.89 -8.26 -12.18
CA THR A 33 9.51 -7.58 -10.93
C THR A 33 10.64 -6.71 -10.42
N GLY A 34 10.29 -5.49 -9.97
CA GLY A 34 11.22 -4.61 -9.26
C GLY A 34 11.39 -4.99 -7.78
N THR A 35 10.39 -5.69 -7.21
CA THR A 35 10.31 -6.04 -5.80
C THR A 35 9.74 -7.46 -5.69
N PRO A 36 10.59 -8.51 -5.60
CA PRO A 36 10.13 -9.90 -5.63
C PRO A 36 9.41 -10.34 -4.34
N ILE A 37 9.61 -9.63 -3.23
CA ILE A 37 8.98 -9.92 -1.93
C ILE A 37 8.26 -8.64 -1.48
N HIS A 38 6.94 -8.68 -1.40
CA HIS A 38 6.14 -7.52 -1.00
C HIS A 38 5.79 -7.58 0.49
N ASN A 39 5.15 -8.67 0.91
CA ASN A 39 4.61 -8.81 2.25
C ASN A 39 5.10 -10.08 2.94
N THR A 40 5.16 -11.20 2.21
CA THR A 40 5.42 -12.51 2.80
C THR A 40 6.37 -13.33 1.93
N ILE A 41 6.99 -14.36 2.52
CA ILE A 41 7.82 -15.30 1.78
C ILE A 41 7.02 -16.08 0.71
N TYR A 42 5.70 -16.21 0.89
CA TYR A 42 4.83 -16.84 -0.10
C TYR A 42 4.78 -16.08 -1.42
N ASP A 43 5.08 -14.77 -1.41
CA ASP A 43 5.20 -14.00 -2.66
C ASP A 43 6.33 -14.55 -3.52
N LEU A 44 7.47 -14.86 -2.89
CA LEU A 44 8.63 -15.47 -3.55
C LEU A 44 8.32 -16.89 -4.02
N LEU A 45 7.65 -17.69 -3.19
CA LEU A 45 7.26 -19.06 -3.54
C LEU A 45 6.31 -19.09 -4.74
N GLY A 46 5.36 -18.15 -4.82
CA GLY A 46 4.48 -18.00 -5.97
C GLY A 46 5.24 -17.67 -7.26
N ILE A 47 6.25 -16.80 -7.20
CA ILE A 47 7.10 -16.48 -8.36
C ILE A 47 7.95 -17.69 -8.77
N ILE A 48 8.55 -18.39 -7.80
CA ILE A 48 9.35 -19.59 -8.09
C ILE A 48 8.45 -20.65 -8.73
N SER A 49 7.29 -20.93 -8.14
CA SER A 49 6.34 -21.90 -8.69
C SER A 49 5.95 -21.57 -10.12
N PHE A 50 5.68 -20.30 -10.43
CA PHE A 50 5.44 -19.86 -11.80
C PHE A 50 6.65 -20.17 -12.70
N ILE A 51 7.84 -19.65 -12.40
CA ILE A 51 9.04 -19.84 -13.25
C ILE A 51 9.40 -21.33 -13.44
N THR A 52 9.24 -22.15 -12.41
CA THR A 52 9.66 -23.55 -12.42
C THR A 52 8.56 -24.53 -12.79
N GLN A 53 7.32 -24.09 -13.03
CA GLN A 53 6.19 -24.98 -13.34
C GLN A 53 6.52 -25.80 -14.60
N PRO A 54 6.71 -27.14 -14.47
CA PRO A 54 6.85 -27.98 -15.64
C PRO A 54 5.48 -28.15 -16.31
N GLN A 55 5.46 -28.30 -17.64
CA GLN A 55 4.23 -28.65 -18.38
C GLN A 55 3.74 -30.10 -18.13
N SER A 56 4.32 -30.82 -17.16
CA SER A 56 4.06 -32.23 -16.89
C SER A 56 3.97 -32.51 -15.39
N SER A 57 3.24 -33.57 -15.03
CA SER A 57 2.57 -33.90 -13.76
C SER A 57 3.37 -33.86 -12.44
N ASP A 58 4.69 -33.69 -12.48
CA ASP A 58 5.53 -33.76 -11.29
C ASP A 58 5.85 -32.34 -10.81
N GLN A 59 4.92 -31.80 -10.02
CA GLN A 59 5.07 -30.49 -9.39
C GLN A 59 6.06 -30.62 -8.23
N ASP A 60 7.34 -30.35 -8.47
CA ASP A 60 8.33 -30.23 -7.40
C ASP A 60 7.94 -29.07 -6.47
N ASP A 61 7.42 -29.37 -5.29
CA ASP A 61 7.09 -28.35 -4.28
C ASP A 61 8.37 -27.89 -3.57
N TRP A 62 8.83 -26.68 -3.94
CA TRP A 62 10.00 -26.03 -3.34
C TRP A 62 9.72 -25.45 -1.95
N SER A 63 8.46 -25.34 -1.55
CA SER A 63 8.04 -24.65 -0.32
C SER A 63 8.68 -25.25 0.94
N PRO A 64 8.70 -26.59 1.16
CA PRO A 64 9.27 -27.16 2.38
C PRO A 64 10.76 -26.89 2.52
N PHE A 65 11.51 -26.91 1.41
CA PHE A 65 12.96 -26.68 1.41
C PHE A 65 13.32 -25.24 1.76
N ILE A 66 12.61 -24.28 1.15
CA ILE A 66 12.82 -22.85 1.40
C ILE A 66 12.35 -22.48 2.80
N LEU A 67 11.14 -22.90 3.19
CA LEU A 67 10.58 -22.56 4.50
C LEU A 67 11.36 -23.19 5.65
N SER A 68 11.83 -24.44 5.51
CA SER A 68 12.63 -25.11 6.55
C SER A 68 14.03 -24.52 6.72
N SER A 69 14.64 -24.02 5.64
CA SER A 69 15.92 -23.28 5.73
C SER A 69 15.73 -21.98 6.49
N LEU A 70 14.68 -21.23 6.16
CA LEU A 70 14.38 -19.93 6.76
C LEU A 70 13.98 -20.05 8.23
N SER A 71 13.21 -21.07 8.61
CA SER A 71 12.85 -21.31 10.02
C SER A 71 14.06 -21.64 10.90
N LYS A 72 15.13 -22.19 10.31
CA LYS A 72 16.43 -22.41 10.96
C LYS A 72 17.33 -21.17 10.93
N GLY A 73 16.84 -20.03 10.44
CA GLY A 73 17.61 -18.79 10.30
C GLY A 73 18.65 -18.80 9.16
N SER A 74 18.59 -19.79 8.27
CA SER A 74 19.51 -19.90 7.13
C SER A 74 18.86 -19.44 5.83
N ASN A 75 19.49 -18.48 5.16
CA ASN A 75 19.05 -17.99 3.85
C ASN A 75 19.78 -18.68 2.69
N TYR A 76 20.65 -19.66 2.97
CA TYR A 76 21.55 -20.24 1.98
C TYR A 76 20.81 -20.91 0.82
N ILE A 77 19.79 -21.73 1.12
CA ILE A 77 18.99 -22.42 0.10
C ILE A 77 18.23 -21.42 -0.78
N SER A 78 17.63 -20.40 -0.15
CA SER A 78 16.94 -19.32 -0.87
C SER A 78 17.90 -18.55 -1.79
N HIS A 79 19.10 -18.22 -1.31
CA HIS A 79 20.12 -17.56 -2.14
C HIS A 79 20.59 -18.44 -3.30
N LEU A 80 20.80 -19.74 -3.07
CA LEU A 80 21.22 -20.67 -4.11
C LEU A 80 20.14 -20.79 -5.20
N ALA A 81 18.88 -20.98 -4.82
CA ALA A 81 17.77 -21.03 -5.75
C ALA A 81 17.65 -19.72 -6.56
N LEU A 82 17.64 -18.57 -5.87
CA LEU A 82 17.52 -17.26 -6.52
C LEU A 82 18.71 -16.91 -7.41
N ARG A 83 19.92 -17.40 -7.10
CA ARG A 83 21.09 -17.21 -7.96
C ARG A 83 20.89 -17.79 -9.36
N HIS A 84 20.12 -18.88 -9.48
CA HIS A 84 19.86 -19.54 -10.75
C HIS A 84 18.54 -19.10 -11.40
N LEU A 85 17.56 -18.67 -10.59
CA LEU A 85 16.22 -18.29 -11.06
C LEU A 85 16.05 -16.79 -11.32
N SER A 86 16.89 -15.93 -10.75
CA SER A 86 16.70 -14.48 -10.81
C SER A 86 17.94 -13.73 -11.27
N LEU A 87 17.71 -12.70 -12.09
CA LEU A 87 18.72 -11.71 -12.44
C LEU A 87 18.33 -10.38 -11.76
N ARG A 88 19.17 -9.90 -10.84
CA ARG A 88 18.93 -8.65 -10.11
C ARG A 88 20.16 -7.75 -10.15
N HIS A 89 20.00 -6.58 -10.77
CA HIS A 89 21.01 -5.53 -10.76
C HIS A 89 20.65 -4.45 -9.73
N THR A 90 21.63 -3.96 -8.99
CA THR A 90 21.45 -2.79 -8.11
C THR A 90 21.98 -1.54 -8.80
N LYS A 91 21.35 -0.39 -8.49
CA LYS A 91 21.81 0.90 -9.02
C LYS A 91 23.26 1.21 -8.62
N THR A 92 23.69 0.74 -7.45
CA THR A 92 25.04 0.95 -6.92
C THR A 92 26.14 0.20 -7.67
N THR A 93 25.85 -0.96 -8.27
CA THR A 93 26.87 -1.75 -8.97
C THR A 93 27.06 -1.32 -10.43
N HIS A 94 26.02 -0.76 -11.07
CA HIS A 94 26.04 -0.45 -12.51
C HIS A 94 26.02 1.04 -12.86
N LEU A 95 25.58 1.93 -11.96
CA LEU A 95 25.43 3.36 -12.24
C LEU A 95 26.33 4.17 -11.31
N LYS A 96 27.44 4.70 -11.86
CA LYS A 96 28.50 5.39 -11.08
C LYS A 96 28.17 6.85 -10.73
N SER A 97 27.14 7.45 -11.32
CA SER A 97 26.88 8.89 -11.25
C SER A 97 25.44 9.24 -10.82
N LEU A 98 24.82 8.42 -9.97
CA LEU A 98 23.52 8.77 -9.38
C LEU A 98 23.70 9.60 -8.10
N PRO A 99 22.83 10.60 -7.85
CA PRO A 99 22.85 11.33 -6.60
C PRO A 99 22.48 10.41 -5.43
N THR A 100 23.04 10.70 -4.26
CA THR A 100 22.70 9.99 -3.02
C THR A 100 21.24 10.22 -2.67
N ILE A 101 20.51 9.14 -2.40
CA ILE A 101 19.14 9.21 -1.89
C ILE A 101 19.23 9.41 -0.37
N SER A 102 18.68 10.53 0.12
CA SER A 102 18.51 10.77 1.55
C SER A 102 17.05 10.54 1.96
N HIS A 103 16.86 9.93 3.13
CA HIS A 103 15.55 9.73 3.72
C HIS A 103 15.43 10.59 4.97
N HIS A 104 14.38 11.40 5.03
CA HIS A 104 14.08 12.26 6.18
C HIS A 104 12.68 11.93 6.68
N TYR A 105 12.53 11.87 8.00
CA TYR A 105 11.25 11.66 8.67
C TYR A 105 10.97 12.88 9.53
N GLU A 106 9.78 13.45 9.40
CA GLU A 106 9.35 14.62 10.16
C GLU A 106 8.16 14.24 11.02
N LEU A 107 8.31 14.40 12.33
CA LEU A 107 7.23 14.15 13.28
C LEU A 107 6.40 15.42 13.41
N LEU A 108 5.14 15.33 13.00
CA LEU A 108 4.20 16.45 13.01
C LEU A 108 3.22 16.28 14.16
N PRO A 109 3.12 17.25 15.10
CA PRO A 109 2.05 17.23 16.08
C PRO A 109 0.71 17.45 15.39
N LEU A 110 -0.35 16.81 15.89
CA LEU A 110 -1.71 17.10 15.47
C LEU A 110 -2.12 18.48 15.96
N ASN A 111 -2.91 19.19 15.16
CA ASN A 111 -3.60 20.40 15.59
C ASN A 111 -4.49 20.07 16.81
N PRO A 112 -4.58 20.92 17.85
CA PRO A 112 -5.45 20.70 19.01
C PRO A 112 -6.87 20.21 18.68
N THR A 113 -7.49 20.74 17.62
CA THR A 113 -8.83 20.33 17.18
C THR A 113 -8.84 18.87 16.69
N MET A 114 -7.91 18.50 15.81
CA MET A 114 -7.77 17.13 15.31
C MET A 114 -7.32 16.17 16.41
N GLN A 115 -6.48 16.62 17.35
CA GLN A 115 -6.05 15.81 18.49
C GLN A 115 -7.25 15.43 19.37
N LYS A 116 -8.19 16.36 19.60
CA LYS A 116 -9.42 16.09 20.33
C LYS A 116 -10.28 15.05 19.62
N GLU A 117 -10.46 15.19 18.31
CA GLU A 117 -11.22 14.25 17.50
C GLU A 117 -10.57 12.86 17.45
N TYR A 118 -9.26 12.80 17.18
CA TYR A 118 -8.48 11.57 17.22
C TYR A 118 -8.62 10.87 18.57
N SER A 119 -8.58 11.62 19.68
CA SER A 119 -8.74 11.06 21.03
C SER A 119 -10.12 10.45 21.24
N THR A 120 -11.17 11.05 20.66
CA THR A 120 -12.54 10.50 20.68
C THR A 120 -12.61 9.20 19.89
N LEU A 121 -12.16 9.21 18.64
CA LEU A 121 -12.11 8.03 17.78
C LEU A 121 -11.27 6.90 18.39
N TYR A 122 -10.18 7.24 19.07
CA TYR A 122 -9.32 6.28 19.71
C TYR A 122 -10.00 5.62 20.92
N LYS A 123 -10.74 6.39 21.73
CA LYS A 123 -11.56 5.82 22.82
C LYS A 123 -12.63 4.88 22.27
N GLU A 124 -13.33 5.27 21.20
CA GLU A 124 -14.31 4.41 20.53
C GLU A 124 -13.68 3.13 20.00
N PHE A 125 -12.50 3.23 19.39
CA PHE A 125 -11.73 2.08 18.93
C PHE A 125 -11.41 1.12 20.08
N LEU A 126 -10.94 1.62 21.22
CA LEU A 126 -10.65 0.81 22.40
C LEU A 126 -11.91 0.14 22.98
N SER A 127 -13.03 0.85 23.01
CA SER A 127 -14.33 0.30 23.43
C SER A 127 -14.91 -0.71 22.44
N SER A 128 -14.50 -0.67 21.17
CA SER A 128 -14.96 -1.57 20.12
C SER A 128 -14.16 -2.88 20.02
N LYS A 129 -13.19 -3.12 20.90
CA LYS A 129 -12.40 -4.37 20.95
C LYS A 129 -13.35 -5.58 21.01
N GLY A 130 -13.27 -6.45 20.01
CA GLY A 130 -14.06 -7.68 19.92
C GLY A 130 -15.17 -7.69 18.86
N LYS A 131 -15.47 -6.57 18.17
CA LYS A 131 -16.49 -6.51 17.10
C LYS A 131 -16.06 -7.15 15.75
N GLY A 132 -15.12 -8.08 15.79
CA GLY A 132 -14.58 -8.78 14.61
C GLY A 132 -13.53 -7.99 13.81
N PRO A 133 -12.81 -8.68 12.90
CA PRO A 133 -11.68 -8.10 12.17
C PRO A 133 -12.09 -6.95 11.22
N GLY A 134 -13.28 -7.00 10.63
CA GLY A 134 -13.77 -5.92 9.74
C GLY A 134 -13.95 -4.59 10.47
N ALA A 135 -14.57 -4.61 11.65
CA ALA A 135 -14.72 -3.40 12.48
C ALA A 135 -13.36 -2.85 12.96
N PHE A 136 -12.42 -3.74 13.26
CA PHE A 136 -11.07 -3.38 13.68
C PHE A 136 -10.32 -2.60 12.58
N PHE A 137 -10.23 -3.14 11.37
CA PHE A 137 -9.54 -2.46 10.26
C PHE A 137 -10.23 -1.16 9.86
N ARG A 138 -11.56 -1.12 9.90
CA ARG A 138 -12.32 0.12 9.68
C ARG A 138 -11.96 1.20 10.68
N ASN A 139 -11.90 0.87 11.97
CA ASN A 139 -11.58 1.86 13.00
C ASN A 139 -10.12 2.33 12.92
N ILE A 140 -9.18 1.43 12.58
CA ILE A 140 -7.80 1.85 12.26
C ILE A 140 -7.80 2.81 11.07
N ASN A 141 -8.60 2.54 10.04
CA ASN A 141 -8.67 3.40 8.88
C ASN A 141 -9.18 4.81 9.22
N LYS A 142 -10.23 4.90 10.06
CA LYS A 142 -10.74 6.18 10.57
C LYS A 142 -9.64 6.95 11.32
N LEU A 143 -8.87 6.28 12.19
CA LEU A 143 -7.74 6.92 12.88
C LEU A 143 -6.67 7.44 11.91
N LYS A 144 -6.32 6.67 10.87
CA LYS A 144 -5.34 7.11 9.86
C LYS A 144 -5.82 8.32 9.07
N ILE A 145 -7.08 8.32 8.65
CA ILE A 145 -7.65 9.41 7.85
C ILE A 145 -7.81 10.68 8.69
N CYS A 146 -8.19 10.54 9.96
CA CYS A 146 -8.23 11.63 10.92
C CYS A 146 -6.88 12.36 11.03
N CYS A 147 -5.75 11.65 10.91
CA CYS A 147 -4.44 12.29 10.93
C CYS A 147 -4.15 13.12 9.67
N ASN A 148 -4.67 12.69 8.52
CA ASN A 148 -4.43 13.38 7.25
C ASN A 148 -5.30 14.65 7.15
N HIS A 149 -6.62 14.53 7.32
CA HIS A 149 -7.54 15.66 7.25
C HIS A 149 -8.94 15.33 7.82
N HIS A 150 -9.56 16.27 8.55
CA HIS A 150 -10.89 16.08 9.16
C HIS A 150 -12.01 15.83 8.15
N ILE A 151 -12.09 16.63 7.07
CA ILE A 151 -13.13 16.50 6.03
C ILE A 151 -13.24 15.07 5.47
N MET A 152 -12.11 14.38 5.35
CA MET A 152 -12.08 13.03 4.78
C MET A 152 -12.79 11.98 5.65
N LEU A 153 -13.03 12.28 6.93
CA LEU A 153 -13.82 11.39 7.80
C LEU A 153 -15.30 11.39 7.42
N ASN A 154 -15.83 12.52 6.97
CA ASN A 154 -17.23 12.66 6.59
C ASN A 154 -17.55 11.83 5.34
N THR A 155 -16.63 11.79 4.38
CA THR A 155 -16.80 10.97 3.18
C THR A 155 -16.88 9.46 3.48
N ILE A 156 -16.30 9.00 4.58
CA ILE A 156 -16.44 7.61 5.05
C ILE A 156 -17.76 7.41 5.77
N ALA A 157 -18.21 8.40 6.55
CA ALA A 157 -19.49 8.35 7.24
C ALA A 157 -20.67 8.30 6.26
N ASP A 158 -20.57 8.99 5.12
CA ASP A 158 -21.57 8.93 4.05
C ASP A 158 -21.59 7.56 3.36
N ALA A 159 -20.41 6.95 3.16
CA ALA A 159 -20.30 5.57 2.65
C ALA A 159 -20.82 4.51 3.64
N ASP A 160 -20.84 4.81 4.95
CA ASP A 160 -21.36 3.92 6.00
C ASP A 160 -22.92 3.88 6.01
N LEU A 161 -23.61 4.78 5.30
CA LEU A 161 -25.08 4.81 5.19
C LEU A 161 -25.65 3.97 4.03
N GLU A 162 -24.81 3.41 3.16
CA GLU A 162 -25.26 2.49 2.12
C GLU A 162 -25.45 1.06 2.70
N ASP A 163 -26.71 0.64 2.77
CA ASP A 163 -27.17 -0.64 3.34
C ASP A 163 -26.47 -1.87 2.71
N PRO A 164 -26.00 -2.86 3.49
CA PRO A 164 -25.39 -4.10 2.97
C PRO A 164 -26.31 -4.96 2.10
N ASN A 165 -27.63 -4.74 2.09
CA ASN A 165 -28.54 -5.33 1.11
C ASN A 165 -28.81 -4.34 -0.02
N GLY A 166 -28.03 -4.44 -1.10
CA GLY A 166 -28.06 -3.54 -2.27
C GLY A 166 -29.42 -3.39 -2.98
N ARG A 167 -30.38 -2.75 -2.33
CA ARG A 167 -31.52 -2.10 -2.94
C ARG A 167 -31.16 -0.63 -3.03
N SER A 168 -30.67 -0.25 -4.21
CA SER A 168 -30.58 1.14 -4.62
C SER A 168 -31.94 1.80 -4.43
N THR A 169 -32.13 2.52 -3.34
CA THR A 169 -33.02 3.66 -3.38
C THR A 169 -32.37 4.62 -4.36
N GLN A 170 -33.11 4.92 -5.41
CA GLN A 170 -32.78 5.91 -6.42
C GLN A 170 -32.74 7.28 -5.73
N GLY A 171 -31.67 7.53 -5.00
CA GLY A 171 -31.30 8.79 -4.40
C GLY A 171 -30.32 9.42 -5.36
N ASN A 172 -30.81 10.45 -6.05
CA ASN A 172 -30.09 11.51 -6.72
C ASN A 172 -28.57 11.33 -6.63
N SER A 173 -27.96 11.01 -7.77
CA SER A 173 -26.54 11.26 -7.99
C SER A 173 -26.35 12.77 -7.83
N SER A 174 -26.22 13.24 -6.58
CA SER A 174 -25.48 14.44 -6.28
C SER A 174 -24.08 14.10 -6.71
N THR A 175 -23.81 14.40 -7.98
CA THR A 175 -22.55 14.96 -8.43
C THR A 175 -21.86 15.51 -7.20
N ILE A 176 -20.74 14.91 -6.81
CA ILE A 176 -19.84 15.52 -5.84
C ILE A 176 -19.48 16.86 -6.49
N THR A 177 -20.27 17.89 -6.19
CA THR A 177 -19.88 19.26 -6.41
C THR A 177 -18.51 19.32 -5.81
N GLN A 178 -17.51 19.74 -6.60
CA GLN A 178 -16.23 20.17 -6.09
C GLN A 178 -16.54 21.18 -4.98
N THR A 179 -16.64 20.70 -3.75
CA THR A 179 -16.78 21.57 -2.59
C THR A 179 -15.42 22.21 -2.54
N ILE A 180 -15.32 23.43 -3.05
CA ILE A 180 -14.11 24.24 -2.95
C ILE A 180 -13.84 24.34 -1.45
N VAL A 181 -12.90 23.54 -0.97
CA VAL A 181 -12.47 23.59 0.42
C VAL A 181 -11.68 24.88 0.56
N ASP A 182 -12.10 25.71 1.50
CA ASP A 182 -11.41 26.95 1.77
C ASP A 182 -10.02 26.67 2.35
N VAL A 183 -9.09 27.60 2.10
CA VAL A 183 -7.69 27.46 2.50
C VAL A 183 -7.58 27.30 4.02
N GLU A 184 -8.41 27.98 4.80
CA GLU A 184 -8.39 27.89 6.26
C GLU A 184 -8.70 26.47 6.73
N THR A 185 -9.69 25.82 6.11
CA THR A 185 -10.01 24.43 6.38
C THR A 185 -8.90 23.46 5.96
N CYS A 186 -8.27 23.62 4.79
CA CYS A 186 -7.11 22.79 4.40
C CYS A 186 -5.95 22.91 5.40
N MET A 187 -5.72 24.12 5.91
CA MET A 187 -4.65 24.42 6.87
C MET A 187 -4.92 23.88 8.29
N MET A 188 -6.10 23.31 8.53
CA MET A 188 -6.34 22.57 9.78
C MET A 188 -5.47 21.32 9.89
N SER A 189 -5.07 20.73 8.76
CA SER A 189 -4.13 19.61 8.71
C SER A 189 -2.70 20.07 8.97
N SER A 190 -2.04 19.43 9.94
CA SER A 190 -0.62 19.65 10.21
C SER A 190 0.26 19.16 9.06
N GLU A 191 -0.16 18.12 8.35
CA GLU A 191 0.55 17.60 7.16
C GLU A 191 0.51 18.59 6.00
N ILE A 192 -0.68 19.12 5.66
CA ILE A 192 -0.83 20.10 4.57
C ILE A 192 -0.06 21.38 4.89
N THR A 193 -0.21 21.89 6.12
CA THR A 193 0.50 23.09 6.58
C THR A 193 2.01 22.95 6.45
N HIS A 194 2.54 21.80 6.88
CA HIS A 194 3.97 21.53 6.82
C HIS A 194 4.46 21.29 5.40
N LEU A 195 3.69 20.56 4.58
CA LEU A 195 3.97 20.36 3.16
C LEU A 195 4.06 21.70 2.42
N LEU A 196 3.09 22.59 2.62
CA LEU A 196 3.07 23.91 2.00
C LEU A 196 4.31 24.73 2.39
N LYS A 197 4.67 24.73 3.67
CA LYS A 197 5.90 25.40 4.16
C LYS A 197 7.16 24.84 3.50
N SER A 198 7.26 23.52 3.36
CA SER A 198 8.39 22.84 2.72
C SER A 198 8.46 23.15 1.21
N LEU A 199 7.33 23.19 0.52
CA LEU A 199 7.25 23.57 -0.89
C LEU A 199 7.60 25.04 -1.11
N MET A 200 7.15 25.94 -0.25
CA MET A 200 7.51 27.37 -0.30
C MET A 200 9.02 27.56 -0.12
N LYS A 201 9.65 26.83 0.82
CA LYS A 201 11.10 26.84 1.01
C LYS A 201 11.84 26.33 -0.23
N ASN A 202 11.34 25.26 -0.86
CA ASN A 202 11.94 24.71 -2.08
C ASN A 202 11.85 25.65 -3.28
N LYS A 203 10.76 26.44 -3.38
CA LYS A 203 10.58 27.47 -4.41
C LYS A 203 11.59 28.61 -4.29
N GLN A 204 12.00 28.95 -3.07
CA GLN A 204 12.92 30.04 -2.75
C GLN A 204 14.40 29.59 -2.73
N SER A 205 14.69 28.33 -3.05
CA SER A 205 16.06 27.80 -2.99
C SER A 205 16.98 28.47 -4.01
N GLU A 206 18.19 28.86 -3.56
CA GLU A 206 19.24 29.48 -4.39
C GLU A 206 19.72 28.60 -5.56
N CYS A 207 19.47 27.29 -5.50
CA CYS A 207 19.83 26.32 -6.55
C CYS A 207 18.77 26.23 -7.68
N GLY A 208 17.75 27.08 -7.65
CA GLY A 208 16.61 27.06 -8.55
C GLY A 208 15.43 26.24 -8.01
N PRO A 209 14.24 26.34 -8.64
CA PRO A 209 13.04 25.69 -8.14
C PRO A 209 13.16 24.16 -8.25
N ALA A 210 13.26 23.49 -7.10
CA ALA A 210 13.25 22.04 -7.03
C ALA A 210 11.84 21.51 -7.35
N LYS A 211 11.75 20.50 -8.22
CA LYS A 211 10.49 19.78 -8.49
C LYS A 211 10.24 18.78 -7.36
N ALA A 212 9.02 18.75 -6.84
CA ALA A 212 8.58 17.80 -5.83
C ALA A 212 7.50 16.87 -6.41
N VAL A 213 7.50 15.62 -5.97
CA VAL A 213 6.43 14.66 -6.24
C VAL A 213 5.83 14.25 -4.91
N VAL A 214 4.54 14.47 -4.75
CA VAL A 214 3.78 14.12 -3.53
C VAL A 214 3.04 12.82 -3.78
N TYR A 215 3.16 11.88 -2.85
CA TYR A 215 2.45 10.59 -2.89
C TYR A 215 1.48 10.53 -1.72
N THR A 216 0.25 10.10 -1.98
CA THR A 216 -0.77 9.83 -0.96
C THR A 216 -1.49 8.53 -1.30
N GLN A 217 -1.98 7.84 -0.26
CA GLN A 217 -2.80 6.64 -0.42
C GLN A 217 -4.26 6.98 -0.76
N TRP A 218 -4.69 8.21 -0.50
CA TRP A 218 -6.08 8.63 -0.63
C TRP A 218 -6.22 9.61 -1.79
N THR A 219 -7.02 9.24 -2.79
CA THR A 219 -7.30 10.12 -3.93
C THR A 219 -7.98 11.42 -3.49
N GLN A 220 -8.90 11.34 -2.52
CA GLN A 220 -9.59 12.51 -1.95
C GLN A 220 -8.64 13.52 -1.28
N PHE A 221 -7.44 13.10 -0.89
CA PHE A 221 -6.43 14.02 -0.35
C PHE A 221 -5.79 14.87 -1.45
N LEU A 222 -5.80 14.42 -2.71
CA LEU A 222 -5.32 15.20 -3.85
C LEU A 222 -6.30 16.31 -4.27
N ASP A 223 -7.55 16.22 -3.81
CA ASP A 223 -8.57 17.24 -4.05
C ASP A 223 -8.48 18.41 -3.04
N LEU A 224 -7.64 18.29 -2.00
CA LEU A 224 -7.35 19.30 -0.97
C LEU A 224 -6.12 20.15 -1.31
#